data_AF-A0A4R2NF52-F1
#
_entry.id   AF-A0A4R2NF52-F1
#
_cell.length_a   1.000
_cell.length_b   1.000
_cell.length_c   1.000
_cell.angle_alpha   90.00
_cell.angle_beta   90.00
_cell.angle_gamma   90.00
#
_symmetry.space_group_name_H-M   'P 1'
#
loop_
_entity.id
_entity.type
_entity.pdbx_description
1 polymer ?
#
loop_
_entity_poly.entity_id
_entity_poly.type
_entity_poly.pdbx_seq_one_letter_code
_entity_poly.pdbx_strand_id
1 'polypeptide(L)'
;MAHALGLPAGQIHSVRDAGVQRKELHIPDEHLPRHAYHQVLIDDGLCSVKLETRVYGEAPYAHGVAKIVAAVQSHPLESRCYSVMEFVDNGWL
;
A
#
# COMPACT_ATOMS: atom_id res chain seq x y z
N MET A 1 -5.55 0.08 8.27
CA MET A 1 -5.37 -1.36 8.02
C MET A 1 -5.93 -2.22 9.16
N ALA A 2 -5.39 -2.16 10.39
CA ALA A 2 -5.84 -3.02 11.50
C ALA A 2 -7.34 -2.98 11.80
N HIS A 3 -7.95 -1.79 11.84
CA HIS A 3 -9.40 -1.65 12.08
C HIS A 3 -10.26 -2.39 11.03
N ALA A 4 -9.86 -2.37 9.75
CA ALA A 4 -10.58 -3.08 8.70
C ALA A 4 -10.51 -4.61 8.86
N LEU A 5 -9.53 -5.10 9.63
CA LEU A 5 -9.37 -6.51 10.00
C LEU A 5 -9.96 -6.82 11.38
N GLY A 6 -10.65 -5.86 12.02
CA GLY A 6 -11.18 -6.02 13.38
C GLY A 6 -10.12 -6.06 14.48
N LEU A 7 -8.88 -5.63 14.19
CA LEU A 7 -7.77 -5.65 15.13
C LEU A 7 -7.49 -4.27 15.73
N PRO A 8 -7.09 -4.19 17.01
CA PRO A 8 -6.66 -2.93 17.61
C PRO A 8 -5.32 -2.48 17.03
N ALA A 9 -5.12 -1.17 16.91
CA ALA A 9 -3.90 -0.60 16.33
C ALA A 9 -2.62 -1.02 17.09
N GLY A 10 -2.72 -1.31 18.39
CA GLY A 10 -1.61 -1.78 19.20
C GLY A 10 -1.07 -3.17 18.81
N GLN A 11 -1.79 -3.93 18.00
CA GLN A 11 -1.32 -5.21 17.45
C GLN A 11 -0.53 -5.05 16.14
N ILE A 12 -0.36 -3.84 15.62
CA ILE A 12 0.49 -3.60 14.45
C ILE A 12 1.95 -3.70 14.87
N HIS A 13 2.69 -4.61 14.25
CA HIS A 13 4.12 -4.77 14.48
C HIS A 13 4.92 -3.87 13.52
N SER A 14 5.44 -2.76 14.05
CA SER A 14 6.29 -1.85 13.28
C SER A 14 7.76 -2.30 13.33
N VAL A 15 8.22 -2.98 12.29
CA VAL A 15 9.62 -3.40 12.17
C VAL A 15 10.51 -2.22 11.77
N ARG A 16 11.44 -1.82 12.64
CA ARG A 16 12.39 -0.71 12.40
C ARG A 16 13.84 -1.16 12.25
N ASP A 17 14.15 -2.39 12.64
CA ASP A 17 15.50 -2.93 12.52
C ASP A 17 15.84 -3.17 11.03
N ALA A 18 16.87 -2.50 10.53
CA ALA A 18 17.29 -2.60 9.14
C ALA A 18 17.83 -4.00 8.78
N GLY A 19 18.37 -4.72 9.75
CA GLY A 19 18.82 -6.10 9.59
C GLY A 19 17.65 -7.05 9.34
N VAL A 20 16.57 -6.93 10.10
CA VAL A 20 15.31 -7.67 9.91
C VAL A 20 14.66 -7.27 8.58
N GLN A 21 14.55 -5.97 8.30
CA GLN A 21 13.99 -5.48 7.03
C GLN A 21 14.74 -6.06 5.82
N ARG A 22 16.07 -6.13 5.87
CA ARG A 22 16.86 -6.71 4.79
C ARG A 22 16.77 -8.23 4.74
N LYS A 23 17.04 -8.92 5.84
CA LYS A 23 17.25 -10.37 5.86
C LYS A 23 15.96 -11.16 5.87
N GLU A 24 14.96 -10.68 6.60
CA GLU A 24 13.69 -11.40 6.80
C GLU A 24 12.60 -10.87 5.88
N LEU A 25 12.49 -9.55 5.74
CA LEU A 25 11.48 -8.93 4.87
C LEU A 25 11.96 -8.78 3.42
N HIS A 26 13.24 -9.09 3.16
CA HIS A 26 13.84 -9.07 1.82
C HIS A 26 13.72 -7.71 1.13
N ILE A 27 13.85 -6.62 1.90
CA ILE A 27 13.91 -5.26 1.35
C ILE A 27 15.31 -5.03 0.75
N PRO A 28 15.43 -4.64 -0.53
CA PRO A 28 16.72 -4.35 -1.15
C PRO A 28 17.48 -3.23 -0.45
N ASP A 29 18.81 -3.33 -0.37
CA ASP A 29 19.65 -2.35 0.33
C ASP A 29 19.44 -0.91 -0.19
N GLU A 30 19.30 -0.76 -1.51
CA GLU A 30 19.04 0.54 -2.16
C GLU A 30 17.70 1.18 -1.77
N HIS A 31 16.75 0.38 -1.27
CA HIS A 31 15.41 0.83 -0.87
C HIS A 31 15.21 0.83 0.65
N LEU A 32 16.18 0.34 1.44
CA LEU A 32 16.11 0.39 2.91
C LEU A 32 15.80 1.80 3.45
N PRO A 33 16.44 2.88 2.96
CA PRO A 33 16.14 4.22 3.46
C PRO A 33 14.73 4.69 3.12
N ARG A 34 14.12 4.15 2.05
CA ARG A 34 12.86 4.64 1.51
C ARG A 34 12.08 3.54 0.79
N HIS A 35 11.27 2.85 1.57
CA HIS A 35 10.29 1.87 1.11
C HIS A 35 9.01 1.98 1.94
N ALA A 36 7.94 1.36 1.45
CA ALA A 36 6.78 1.03 2.26
C ALA A 36 6.52 -0.47 2.11
N TYR A 37 6.52 -1.18 3.24
CA TYR A 37 6.19 -2.59 3.31
C TYR A 37 5.04 -2.78 4.28
N HIS A 38 4.01 -3.49 3.85
CA HIS A 38 2.90 -3.94 4.69
C HIS A 38 2.70 -5.43 4.49
N GLN A 39 2.49 -6.15 5.59
CA GLN A 39 2.17 -7.57 5.59
C GLN A 39 0.94 -7.81 6.45
N VAL A 40 0.04 -8.63 5.95
CA VAL A 40 -1.03 -9.27 6.72
C VAL A 40 -0.81 -10.77 6.63
N LEU A 41 -0.57 -11.42 7.77
CA LEU A 41 -0.44 -12.86 7.88
C LEU A 41 -1.64 -13.40 8.67
N ILE A 42 -2.36 -14.34 8.08
CA ILE A 42 -3.42 -15.12 8.71
C ILE A 42 -2.90 -16.55 8.77
N ASP A 43 -2.82 -17.13 9.95
CA ASP A 43 -2.22 -18.45 10.19
C ASP A 43 -3.00 -19.17 11.30
N ASP A 44 -3.28 -20.46 11.11
CA ASP A 44 -3.96 -21.33 12.08
C ASP A 44 -3.10 -22.53 12.54
N GLY A 45 -1.81 -22.52 12.19
CA GLY A 45 -0.84 -23.59 12.45
C GLY A 45 -0.86 -24.72 11.41
N LEU A 46 -1.91 -24.86 10.61
CA LEU A 46 -2.02 -25.85 9.53
C LEU A 46 -1.91 -25.20 8.15
N CYS A 47 -2.41 -23.97 8.03
CA CYS A 47 -2.50 -23.19 6.81
C CYS A 47 -2.11 -21.74 7.08
N SER A 48 -1.56 -21.09 6.05
CA SER A 48 -1.26 -19.66 6.11
C SER A 48 -1.62 -18.92 4.83
N VAL A 49 -2.09 -17.69 5.00
CA VAL A 49 -2.33 -16.72 3.93
C VAL A 49 -1.53 -15.47 4.26
N LYS A 50 -0.69 -15.05 3.31
CA LYS A 50 0.14 -13.86 3.45
C LYS A 50 -0.18 -12.88 2.32
N LEU A 51 -0.61 -11.68 2.68
CA LEU A 51 -0.79 -10.56 1.77
C LEU A 51 0.30 -9.53 2.00
N GLU A 52 1.01 -9.16 0.95
CA GLU A 52 2.10 -8.20 1.01
C GLU A 52 1.86 -7.03 0.06
N THR A 53 2.19 -5.82 0.51
CA THR A 53 2.34 -4.65 -0.36
C THR A 53 3.76 -4.15 -0.23
N ARG A 54 4.47 -4.11 -1.35
CA ARG A 54 5.87 -3.67 -1.45
C ARG A 54 5.93 -2.47 -2.37
N VAL A 55 6.34 -1.32 -1.84
CA VAL A 55 6.54 -0.08 -2.60
C VAL A 55 7.98 0.35 -2.41
N TYR A 56 8.70 0.44 -3.52
CA TYR A 56 10.11 0.80 -3.56
C TYR A 56 10.28 2.11 -4.35
N GLY A 57 10.99 3.07 -3.75
CA GLY A 57 11.20 4.39 -4.35
C GLY A 57 9.91 5.21 -4.53
N GLU A 58 9.99 6.24 -5.38
CA GLU A 58 8.89 7.20 -5.60
C GLU A 58 8.02 6.88 -6.82
N ALA A 59 8.54 6.08 -7.76
CA ALA A 59 7.92 5.88 -9.06
C ALA A 59 6.44 5.41 -8.99
N PRO A 60 6.04 4.51 -8.08
CA PRO A 60 4.64 4.10 -7.98
C PRO A 60 3.67 5.24 -7.63
N TYR A 61 4.11 6.19 -6.79
CA TYR A 61 3.28 7.34 -6.42
C TYR A 61 3.15 8.34 -7.57
N ALA A 62 4.25 8.65 -8.24
CA ALA A 62 4.25 9.54 -9.40
C ALA A 62 3.37 8.99 -10.54
N HIS A 63 3.49 7.68 -10.81
CA HIS A 63 2.66 6.99 -11.80
C HIS A 63 1.17 7.01 -11.42
N GLY A 64 0.84 6.78 -10.15
CA GLY A 64 -0.53 6.87 -9.64
C GLY A 64 -1.14 8.26 -9.86
N VAL A 65 -0.39 9.33 -9.54
CA VAL A 65 -0.85 10.71 -9.78
C VAL A 65 -1.07 10.97 -11.27
N ALA A 66 -0.17 10.51 -12.14
CA ALA A 66 -0.33 10.67 -13.58
C ALA A 66 -1.63 10.01 -14.10
N LYS A 67 -1.96 8.81 -13.61
CA LYS A 67 -3.23 8.14 -13.93
C LYS A 67 -4.45 8.94 -13.46
N ILE A 68 -4.40 9.49 -12.24
CA ILE A 68 -5.48 10.32 -11.69
C ILE A 68 -5.69 11.55 -12.58
N VAL A 69 -4.62 12.24 -12.96
CA VAL A 69 -4.69 13.41 -13.85
C VAL A 69 -5.28 13.02 -15.22
N ALA A 70 -4.87 11.89 -15.80
CA ALA A 70 -5.41 11.41 -17.07
C ALA A 70 -6.91 11.08 -16.97
N ALA A 71 -7.35 10.45 -15.87
CA ALA A 71 -8.76 10.15 -15.62
C ALA A 71 -9.58 11.44 -15.47
N VAL A 72 -9.07 12.44 -14.74
CA VAL A 72 -9.69 13.76 -14.59
C VAL A 72 -9.86 14.47 -15.93
N GLN A 73 -8.89 14.35 -16.83
CA GLN A 73 -8.96 14.97 -18.16
C GLN A 73 -9.93 14.25 -19.11
N SER A 74 -10.18 12.96 -18.89
CA SER A 74 -10.94 12.11 -19.80
C SER A 74 -12.43 12.01 -19.47
N HIS A 75 -12.86 12.51 -18.30
CA HIS A 75 -14.24 12.42 -17.83
C HIS A 75 -14.79 13.79 -17.43
N PRO A 76 -16.06 14.09 -17.71
CA PRO A 76 -16.69 15.31 -17.21
C PRO A 76 -16.87 15.21 -15.68
N LEU A 77 -16.32 16.18 -14.95
CA LEU A 77 -16.42 16.25 -13.49
C LEU A 77 -17.18 17.50 -13.05
N GLU A 78 -18.00 17.34 -12.02
CA GLU A 78 -18.60 18.45 -11.28
C GLU A 78 -17.55 19.23 -10.46
N SER A 79 -17.83 20.50 -10.16
CA SER A 79 -16.95 21.33 -9.31
C SER A 79 -17.12 20.96 -7.82
N ARG A 80 -16.49 19.85 -7.42
CA ARG A 80 -16.42 19.39 -6.03
C ARG A 80 -15.13 18.63 -5.75
N CYS A 81 -14.87 18.37 -4.48
CA CYS A 81 -13.80 17.46 -4.09
C CYS A 81 -14.19 16.02 -4.37
N TYR A 82 -13.26 15.26 -4.96
CA TYR A 82 -13.42 13.83 -5.20
C TYR A 82 -12.48 13.03 -4.30
N SER A 83 -12.97 11.87 -3.84
CA SER A 83 -12.10 10.83 -3.31
C SER A 83 -11.47 10.06 -4.47
N VAL A 84 -10.20 9.66 -4.35
CA VAL A 84 -9.57 8.76 -5.33
C VAL A 84 -10.31 7.42 -5.42
N MET A 85 -10.99 7.00 -4.34
CA MET A 85 -11.79 5.78 -4.33
C MET A 85 -12.97 5.86 -5.30
N GLU A 86 -13.55 7.05 -5.50
CA GLU A 86 -14.66 7.22 -6.46
C GLU A 86 -14.20 6.92 -7.90
N PHE A 87 -12.95 7.27 -8.24
CA PHE A 87 -12.36 6.95 -9.53
C PHE A 87 -12.11 5.44 -9.68
N VAL A 88 -11.69 4.77 -8.60
CA VAL A 88 -11.52 3.31 -8.58
C VAL A 88 -12.85 2.59 -8.73
N ASP A 89 -13.88 3.01 -7.97
CA ASP A 89 -15.21 2.40 -7.99
C ASP A 89 -15.90 2.58 -9.35
N ASN A 90 -15.65 3.70 -10.02
CA ASN A 90 -16.11 3.96 -11.39
C ASN A 90 -15.27 3.25 -12.48
N GLY A 91 -14.19 2.57 -12.11
CA GLY A 91 -13.32 1.85 -13.04
C GLY A 91 -12.44 2.75 -13.90
N TRP A 92 -12.11 3.96 -13.45
CA TRP A 92 -11.31 4.94 -14.18
C TRP A 92 -9.80 4.84 -13.94
N LEU A 93 -9.34 3.97 -13.01
CA LEU A 93 -7.94 3.82 -12.59
C LEU A 93 -7.39 2.38 -12.64
#